data_AF-A0A962MI67-F1
#
_entry.id   AF-A0A962MI67-F1
#
_cell.length_a   1.000
_cell.length_b   1.000
_cell.length_c   1.000
_cell.angle_alpha   90.00
_cell.angle_beta   90.00
_cell.angle_gamma   90.00
#
_symmetry.space_group_name_H-M   'P 1'
#
loop_
_entity.id
_entity.type
_entity.pdbx_description
1 polymer ?
#
loop_
_entity_poly.entity_id
_entity_poly.type
_entity_poly.pdbx_seq_one_letter_code
_entity_poly.pdbx_strand_id
1 'polypeptide(L)' 'MESSEQVREHFRHPRHAGVFPATESGVITVRVGEPLRGGVIQLQLKIAEQR' A
#
# COMPACT_ATOMS: atom_id res chain seq x y z
N MET A 1 -19.10 14.05 6.98
CA MET A 1 -17.77 14.50 7.45
C MET A 1 -16.90 14.67 6.22
N GLU A 2 -16.48 15.89 5.92
CA GLU A 2 -15.51 16.11 4.84
C GLU A 2 -14.13 15.63 5.28
N SER A 3 -13.40 15.00 4.38
CA SER A 3 -12.03 14.55 4.60
C SER A 3 -11.07 15.75 4.66
N SER A 4 -9.99 15.60 5.43
CA SER A 4 -8.96 16.64 5.50
C SER A 4 -8.29 16.87 4.13
N GLU A 5 -7.70 18.03 3.94
CA GLU A 5 -6.98 18.37 2.70
C GLU A 5 -5.88 17.34 2.38
N GLN A 6 -5.15 16.86 3.39
CA GLN A 6 -4.09 15.86 3.21
C GLN A 6 -4.64 14.52 2.71
N VAL A 7 -5.82 14.10 3.20
CA VAL A 7 -6.48 12.89 2.72
C VAL A 7 -6.87 13.06 1.26
N ARG A 8 -7.54 14.17 0.92
CA ARG A 8 -7.97 14.45 -0.45
C ARG A 8 -6.78 14.51 -1.41
N GLU A 9 -5.69 15.10 -0.98
CA GLU A 9 -4.48 15.19 -1.78
C GLU A 9 -3.86 13.81 -2.05
N HIS A 10 -3.77 12.94 -1.05
CA HIS A 10 -3.25 11.59 -1.25
C HIS A 10 -4.11 10.76 -2.22
N PHE A 11 -5.43 10.94 -2.20
CA PHE A 11 -6.33 10.26 -3.15
C PHE A 11 -6.20 10.81 -4.58
N ARG A 12 -5.90 12.10 -4.76
CA ARG A 12 -5.65 12.69 -6.09
C ARG A 12 -4.27 12.33 -6.63
N HIS A 13 -3.26 12.34 -5.76
CA HIS A 13 -1.86 12.08 -6.11
C HIS A 13 -1.27 11.02 -5.17
N PRO A 14 -1.60 9.73 -5.41
CA PRO A 14 -1.14 8.65 -4.56
C PRO A 14 0.38 8.49 -4.67
N ARG A 15 1.02 8.36 -3.51
CA ARG A 15 2.46 8.16 -3.41
C ARG A 15 2.74 6.67 -3.25
N HIS A 16 3.74 6.16 -3.96
CA HIS A 16 4.15 4.75 -3.93
C HIS A 16 3.07 3.76 -4.38
N ALA A 17 2.12 4.22 -5.20
CA ALA A 17 1.20 3.32 -5.88
C ALA A 17 1.99 2.48 -6.90
N GLY A 18 1.89 1.17 -6.79
CA GLY A 18 2.62 0.23 -7.62
C GLY A 18 2.70 -1.13 -6.97
N VAL A 19 3.47 -2.02 -7.60
CA VAL A 19 3.75 -3.36 -7.08
C VAL A 19 5.21 -3.72 -7.29
N PHE A 20 5.78 -4.44 -6.32
CA PHE A 20 7.01 -5.18 -6.52
C PHE A 20 6.72 -6.51 -7.22
N PRO A 21 7.66 -7.04 -8.03
CA PRO A 21 7.61 -8.40 -8.54
C PRO A 21 7.41 -9.43 -7.43
N ALA A 22 6.52 -10.40 -7.65
CA ALA A 22 6.20 -11.44 -6.67
C ALA A 22 7.40 -12.33 -6.31
N THR A 23 8.40 -12.40 -7.18
CA THR A 23 9.61 -13.22 -7.02
C THR A 23 10.79 -12.42 -6.49
N GLU A 24 10.63 -11.14 -6.16
CA GLU A 24 11.73 -10.31 -5.68
C GLU A 24 12.11 -10.69 -4.25
N SER A 25 13.38 -11.04 -4.04
CA SER A 25 13.91 -11.37 -2.72
C SER A 25 13.86 -10.16 -1.78
N GLY A 26 13.57 -10.41 -0.50
CA GLY A 26 13.47 -9.37 0.52
C GLY A 26 12.19 -8.54 0.47
N VAL A 27 11.24 -8.86 -0.42
CA VAL A 27 9.92 -8.23 -0.47
C VAL A 27 8.92 -9.03 0.36
N ILE A 28 8.23 -8.32 1.26
CA ILE A 28 7.15 -8.84 2.09
C ILE A 28 5.84 -8.22 1.59
N THR A 29 4.83 -9.04 1.36
CA THR A 29 3.49 -8.59 0.95
C THR A 29 2.48 -8.86 2.06
N VAL A 30 1.72 -7.83 2.45
CA VAL A 30 0.61 -7.92 3.39
C VAL A 30 -0.66 -7.48 2.68
N ARG A 31 -1.68 -8.33 2.68
CA ARG A 31 -3.00 -8.03 2.10
C ARG A 31 -4.06 -8.23 3.16
N VAL A 32 -4.87 -7.21 3.39
CA VAL A 32 -5.93 -7.21 4.41
C VAL A 32 -7.21 -6.62 3.86
N GLY A 33 -8.33 -7.08 4.39
CA GLY A 33 -9.65 -6.53 4.10
C GLY A 33 -10.64 -7.57 3.56
N GLU A 34 -11.91 -7.20 3.65
CA GLU A 34 -13.04 -7.97 3.13
C GLU A 34 -13.59 -7.26 1.90
N PRO A 35 -13.53 -7.87 0.70
CA PRO A 35 -13.98 -7.25 -0.55
C PRO A 35 -15.42 -6.75 -0.52
N LEU A 36 -16.28 -7.37 0.30
CA LEU A 36 -17.71 -7.11 0.34
C LEU A 36 -18.12 -6.02 1.34
N ARG A 37 -17.23 -5.52 2.21
CA ARG A 37 -17.62 -4.67 3.36
C ARG A 37 -16.86 -3.37 3.56
N GLY A 38 -15.72 -3.13 2.91
CA GLY A 38 -14.96 -1.92 3.25
C GLY A 38 -13.68 -1.63 2.47
N GLY A 39 -13.40 -2.42 1.43
CA GLY A 39 -12.20 -2.28 0.63
C GLY A 39 -11.08 -3.24 1.04
N VAL A 40 -10.10 -3.36 0.15
CA VAL A 40 -8.92 -4.22 0.33
C VAL A 40 -7.70 -3.34 0.26
N ILE A 41 -6.80 -3.49 1.24
CA ILE A 41 -5.51 -2.81 1.27
C ILE A 41 -4.42 -3.85 1.03
N GLN A 42 -3.53 -3.56 0.09
CA GLN A 42 -2.30 -4.32 -0.14
C GLN A 42 -1.11 -3.41 0.08
N LEU A 43 -0.19 -3.83 0.95
CA LEU A 43 1.06 -3.15 1.25
C LEU A 43 2.22 -4.09 0.97
N GLN A 44 3.25 -3.58 0.30
CA GLN A 44 4.49 -4.31 0.06
C GLN A 44 5.68 -3.52 0.63
N LEU A 45 6.58 -4.23 1.30
CA LEU A 45 7.77 -3.66 1.94
C LEU A 45 8.99 -4.42 1.45
N LYS A 46 10.01 -3.71 0.96
CA LYS A 46 11.31 -4.31 0.64
C LYS A 46 12.29 -4.03 1.79
N ILE A 47 12.78 -5.08 2.43
CA ILE A 47 13.74 -4.97 3.54
C ILE A 47 15.14 -4.90 2.94
N ALA A 48 15.87 -3.82 3.23
CA ALA A 48 17.27 -3.71 2.89
C ALA A 48 18.10 -4.67 3.76
N GLU A 49 19.15 -5.27 3.21
CA GLU A 49 20.09 -6.03 4.01
C GLU A 49 20.78 -5.11 5.03
N GLN A 50 20.70 -5.50 6.30
CA GLN A 50 21.44 -4.85 7.38
C GLN A 50 22.88 -5.35 7.29
N ARG A 51 23.83 -4.45 6.99
CA ARG A 51 25.27 -4.75 7.03
C ARG A 51 25.84 -4.61 8.43
#